data_AF-A0A396HL98-F1
#
_entry.id   AF-A0A396HL98-F1
#
_cell.length_a   1.000
_cell.length_b   1.000
_cell.length_c   1.000
_cell.angle_alpha   90.00
_cell.angle_beta   90.00
_cell.angle_gamma   90.00
#
_symmetry.space_group_name_H-M   'P 1'
#
loop_
_entity.id
_entity.type
_entity.pdbx_description
1 polymer ?
#
loop_
_entity_poly.entity_id
_entity_poly.type
_entity_poly.pdbx_seq_one_letter_code
_entity_poly.pdbx_strand_id
1 'polypeptide(L)'
;MITKPYRLTRRCEVTAILVLYGLPRLLTGSILAHEIMHAWLRLKGYPNLRPEVEEGICQVLAHMWLESELYSGSGNNDAPSSSSSSSMLPSSASSKKGKRSDFEKKLGEFFKNQIESDTSPAYGDGFRSGYQAVLKYGLKSTLDHIHLTGTFPC
;
A
#
# COMPACT_ATOMS: atom_id res chain seq x y z
N MET A 1 -31.16 38.20 6.52
CA MET A 1 -29.74 37.76 6.38
C MET A 1 -29.69 36.71 5.29
N ILE A 2 -28.97 36.97 4.19
CA ILE A 2 -28.81 36.00 3.09
C ILE A 2 -27.55 35.19 3.38
N THR A 3 -27.69 33.91 3.72
CA THR A 3 -26.57 32.97 3.88
C THR A 3 -26.27 32.33 2.53
N LYS A 4 -25.04 32.51 2.03
CA LYS A 4 -24.53 31.80 0.84
C LYS A 4 -23.74 30.55 1.28
N PRO A 5 -23.74 29.47 0.50
CA PRO A 5 -22.89 28.32 0.77
C PRO A 5 -21.41 28.74 0.72
N TYR A 6 -20.68 28.49 1.81
CA TYR A 6 -19.24 28.73 1.91
C TYR A 6 -18.55 27.38 2.13
N ARG A 7 -17.61 27.02 1.24
CA ARG A 7 -16.86 25.76 1.33
C ARG A 7 -15.67 25.96 2.26
N LEU A 8 -15.75 25.40 3.46
CA LEU A 8 -14.60 25.33 4.38
C LEU A 8 -13.56 24.35 3.80
N THR A 9 -12.36 24.84 3.50
CA THR A 9 -11.24 23.99 3.10
C THR A 9 -10.45 23.58 4.34
N ARG A 10 -10.48 22.29 4.70
CA ARG A 10 -9.66 21.77 5.79
C ARG A 10 -8.19 21.75 5.34
N ARG A 11 -7.33 22.48 6.06
CA ARG A 11 -5.87 22.31 5.96
C ARG A 11 -5.45 21.35 7.04
N CYS A 12 -4.74 20.29 6.66
CA CYS A 12 -4.09 19.43 7.62
C CYS A 12 -2.67 19.14 7.20
N GLU A 13 -1.82 19.09 8.22
CA GLU A 13 -0.40 18.85 8.10
C GLU A 13 -0.10 17.51 8.78
N VAL A 14 0.79 16.73 8.18
CA VAL A 14 1.35 15.53 8.77
C VAL A 14 2.68 15.96 9.39
N THR A 15 2.77 15.92 10.72
CA THR A 15 3.94 16.41 11.44
C THR A 15 5.03 15.36 11.60
N ALA A 16 4.64 14.10 11.82
CA ALA A 16 5.55 12.99 12.00
C ALA A 16 4.90 11.66 11.59
N ILE A 17 5.74 10.71 11.20
CA ILE A 17 5.43 9.27 11.15
C ILE A 17 6.30 8.62 12.22
N LEU A 18 5.67 7.88 13.13
CA LEU A 18 6.33 7.24 14.25
C LEU A 18 6.46 5.74 13.97
N VAL A 19 7.68 5.21 14.07
CA VAL A 19 7.94 3.78 13.88
C VAL A 19 8.76 3.27 15.07
N LEU A 20 8.34 2.13 15.62
CA LEU A 20 9.02 1.52 16.76
C LEU A 20 10.41 1.01 16.33
N TYR A 21 11.42 1.32 17.15
CA TYR A 21 12.79 0.86 16.95
C TYR A 21 12.94 -0.64 17.23
N GLY A 22 13.89 -1.30 16.54
CA GLY A 22 14.26 -2.70 16.77
C GLY A 22 13.44 -3.72 15.96
N LEU A 23 12.51 -3.27 15.12
CA LEU A 23 11.74 -4.15 14.25
C LEU A 23 12.57 -4.65 13.05
N PRO A 24 12.34 -5.90 12.58
CA PRO A 24 12.99 -6.41 11.37
C PRO A 24 12.70 -5.51 10.16
N ARG A 25 13.68 -5.38 9.26
CA ARG A 25 13.60 -4.51 8.06
C ARG A 25 12.27 -4.62 7.30
N LEU A 26 11.78 -5.84 7.08
CA LEU A 26 10.54 -6.08 6.34
C LEU A 26 9.30 -5.55 7.10
N LEU A 27 9.22 -5.78 8.41
CA LEU A 27 8.14 -5.26 9.23
C LEU A 27 8.18 -3.74 9.35
N THR A 28 9.38 -3.18 9.56
CA THR A 28 9.59 -1.73 9.58
C THR A 28 9.13 -1.08 8.28
N GLY A 29 9.49 -1.67 7.13
CA GLY A 29 9.11 -1.12 5.84
C GLY A 29 7.63 -1.29 5.53
N SER A 30 6.99 -2.40 5.94
CA SER A 30 5.54 -2.57 5.76
C SER A 30 4.75 -1.58 6.63
N ILE A 31 5.16 -1.36 7.89
CA ILE A 31 4.58 -0.33 8.77
C ILE A 31 4.79 1.05 8.16
N LEU A 32 6.00 1.37 7.68
CA LEU A 32 6.25 2.66 7.07
C LEU A 32 5.40 2.90 5.82
N ALA A 33 5.21 1.88 4.97
CA ALA A 33 4.32 1.97 3.83
C ALA A 33 2.86 2.23 4.26
N HIS A 34 2.40 1.55 5.31
CA HIS A 34 1.08 1.79 5.91
C HIS A 34 0.92 3.25 6.37
N GLU A 35 1.84 3.75 7.20
CA GLU A 35 1.76 5.11 7.75
C GLU A 35 1.94 6.21 6.68
N ILE A 36 2.77 5.96 5.66
CA ILE A 36 2.90 6.87 4.52
C ILE A 36 1.58 6.97 3.74
N MET A 37 0.82 5.88 3.65
CA MET A 37 -0.48 5.92 2.99
C MET A 37 -1.47 6.82 3.74
N HIS A 38 -1.56 6.67 5.07
CA HIS A 38 -2.31 7.59 5.94
C HIS A 38 -1.91 9.05 5.70
N ALA A 39 -0.60 9.33 5.75
CA ALA A 39 -0.08 10.66 5.52
C ALA A 39 -0.45 11.21 4.13
N TRP A 40 -0.34 10.39 3.09
CA TRP A 40 -0.64 10.77 1.72
C TRP A 40 -2.13 11.09 1.52
N LEU A 41 -3.04 10.26 2.05
CA LEU A 41 -4.49 10.53 2.02
C LEU A 41 -4.80 11.89 2.66
N ARG A 42 -4.16 12.16 3.80
CA ARG A 42 -4.34 13.41 4.54
C ARG A 42 -3.88 14.63 3.74
N LEU A 43 -2.68 14.56 3.16
CA LEU A 43 -2.09 15.63 2.35
C LEU A 43 -2.86 15.86 1.04
N LYS A 44 -3.48 14.81 0.48
CA LYS A 44 -4.35 14.90 -0.69
C LYS A 44 -5.78 15.36 -0.39
N GLY A 45 -6.09 15.62 0.88
CA GLY A 45 -7.37 16.20 1.28
C GLY A 45 -8.54 15.23 1.14
N TYR A 46 -8.31 13.93 1.33
CA TYR A 46 -9.40 12.95 1.44
C TYR A 46 -10.35 13.35 2.59
N PRO A 47 -11.65 13.05 2.46
CA PRO A 47 -12.60 13.26 3.56
C PRO A 47 -12.24 12.39 4.76
N ASN A 48 -12.92 12.59 5.90
CA ASN A 48 -12.82 11.62 6.99
C ASN A 48 -13.41 10.30 6.49
N LEU A 49 -12.55 9.31 6.28
CA LEU A 49 -12.94 8.00 5.81
C LEU A 49 -13.41 7.16 7.00
N ARG A 50 -14.18 6.12 6.70
CA ARG A 50 -14.46 5.09 7.70
C ARG A 50 -13.17 4.29 7.97
N PRO A 51 -12.96 3.79 9.20
CA PRO A 51 -11.77 3.03 9.55
C PRO A 51 -11.53 1.85 8.59
N GLU A 52 -12.58 1.14 8.17
CA GLU A 52 -12.44 0.01 7.25
C GLU A 52 -11.88 0.39 5.87
N VAL A 53 -12.15 1.61 5.42
CA VAL A 53 -11.66 2.11 4.12
C VAL A 53 -10.25 2.67 4.26
N GLU A 54 -10.02 3.48 5.30
CA GLU A 54 -8.71 4.10 5.56
C GLU A 54 -7.65 3.06 5.92
N GLU A 55 -7.91 2.22 6.91
CA GLU A 55 -6.98 1.16 7.33
C GLU A 55 -6.83 0.10 6.24
N GLY A 56 -7.92 -0.21 5.52
CA GLY A 56 -7.90 -1.18 4.43
C GLY A 56 -6.94 -0.79 3.32
N ILE A 57 -7.03 0.44 2.79
CA ILE A 57 -6.14 0.87 1.70
C ILE A 57 -4.69 1.06 2.18
N CYS A 58 -4.48 1.41 3.46
CA CYS A 58 -3.16 1.46 4.08
C CYS A 58 -2.54 0.06 4.22
N GLN A 59 -3.32 -0.95 4.59
CA GLN A 59 -2.87 -2.35 4.58
C GLN A 59 -2.56 -2.86 3.17
N VAL A 60 -3.34 -2.45 2.16
CA VAL A 60 -3.04 -2.78 0.76
C VAL A 60 -1.67 -2.24 0.35
N LEU A 61 -1.33 -1.00 0.71
CA LEU A 61 -0.01 -0.45 0.37
C LEU A 61 1.12 -1.18 1.11
N ALA A 62 0.91 -1.54 2.38
CA ALA A 62 1.87 -2.34 3.15
C ALA A 62 2.11 -3.72 2.52
N HIS A 63 1.04 -4.38 2.08
CA HIS A 63 1.09 -5.67 1.39
C HIS A 63 1.82 -5.56 0.04
N MET A 64 1.46 -4.59 -0.80
CA MET A 64 2.14 -4.35 -2.09
C MET A 64 3.64 -4.06 -1.91
N TRP A 65 4.02 -3.34 -0.85
CA TRP A 65 5.43 -3.11 -0.52
C TRP A 65 6.14 -4.43 -0.19
N LEU A 66 5.54 -5.27 0.67
CA LEU A 66 6.08 -6.60 1.00
C LEU A 66 6.22 -7.47 -0.26
N GLU A 67 5.26 -7.45 -1.17
CA GLU A 67 5.34 -8.19 -2.43
C GLU A 67 6.53 -7.75 -3.27
N SER A 68 6.72 -6.45 -3.46
CA SER A 68 7.91 -5.94 -4.16
C SER A 68 9.20 -6.40 -3.47
N GLU A 69 9.17 -6.45 -2.13
CA GLU A 69 10.26 -6.95 -1.30
C GLU A 69 10.46 -8.47 -1.32
N LEU A 70 9.58 -9.22 -1.98
CA LEU A 70 9.79 -10.64 -2.25
C LEU A 70 10.19 -10.85 -3.72
N TYR A 71 9.51 -10.21 -4.67
CA TYR A 71 9.74 -10.38 -6.10
C TYR A 71 11.11 -9.86 -6.58
N SER A 72 11.62 -8.73 -6.08
CA SER A 72 12.96 -8.24 -6.50
C SER A 72 14.16 -9.11 -6.06
N GLY A 73 13.94 -10.21 -5.33
CA GLY A 73 14.98 -11.15 -4.90
C GLY A 73 15.04 -12.42 -5.76
N SER A 74 14.10 -12.57 -6.69
CA SER A 74 14.01 -13.69 -7.62
C SER A 74 14.68 -13.33 -8.94
N GLY A 75 15.97 -12.99 -8.89
CA GLY A 75 16.80 -12.92 -10.09
C GLY A 75 17.03 -14.32 -10.63
N ASN A 76 16.51 -14.58 -11.82
CA ASN A 76 16.57 -15.84 -12.58
C ASN A 76 17.97 -16.50 -12.55
N ASN A 77 17.99 -17.79 -12.22
CA ASN A 77 19.11 -18.69 -12.52
C ASN A 77 18.75 -19.80 -13.52
N ASP A 78 17.64 -19.66 -14.26
CA ASP A 78 17.27 -20.60 -15.31
C ASP A 78 16.90 -19.82 -16.58
N ALA A 79 17.85 -19.70 -17.50
CA ALA A 79 17.60 -19.33 -18.89
C ALA A 79 17.39 -20.62 -19.71
N PRO A 80 16.39 -20.62 -20.60
CA PRO A 80 16.77 -20.75 -22.00
C PRO A 80 16.19 -19.61 -22.85
N SER A 81 17.01 -19.20 -23.81
CA SER A 81 16.79 -18.12 -24.76
C SER A 81 15.48 -18.24 -25.52
N SER A 82 14.65 -17.20 -25.49
CA SER A 82 13.86 -16.80 -26.67
C SER A 82 13.40 -15.35 -26.55
N SER A 83 13.57 -14.64 -27.65
CA SER A 83 13.30 -13.22 -27.84
C SER A 83 11.82 -12.96 -28.13
N SER A 84 11.23 -11.95 -27.49
CA SER A 84 10.31 -11.00 -28.17
C SER A 84 9.91 -9.83 -27.25
N SER A 85 9.69 -8.70 -27.92
CA SER A 85 9.51 -7.33 -27.44
C SER A 85 8.13 -7.01 -26.87
N SER A 86 8.03 -6.16 -25.83
CA SER A 86 7.12 -4.98 -25.78
C SER A 86 7.17 -4.17 -24.46
N SER A 87 7.32 -2.85 -24.64
CA SER A 87 6.78 -1.69 -23.88
C SER A 87 6.82 -1.59 -22.33
N MET A 88 7.62 -0.61 -21.88
CA MET A 88 7.35 0.50 -20.93
C MET A 88 6.97 0.21 -19.46
N LEU A 89 7.94 0.41 -18.56
CA LEU A 89 7.78 1.00 -17.21
C LEU A 89 9.08 1.77 -16.87
N PRO A 90 9.03 2.90 -16.12
CA PRO A 90 10.24 3.62 -15.75
C PRO A 90 11.03 2.78 -14.74
N SER A 91 12.27 2.48 -15.10
CA SER A 91 13.27 1.86 -14.25
C SER A 91 13.60 2.78 -13.08
N SER A 92 12.93 2.57 -11.95
CA SER A 92 13.37 3.12 -10.67
C SER A 92 14.73 2.53 -10.32
N ALA A 93 15.64 3.41 -9.92
CA ALA A 93 17.05 3.12 -9.71
C ALA A 93 17.26 1.83 -8.90
N SER A 94 17.65 0.75 -9.60
CA SER A 94 18.05 -0.52 -9.02
C SER A 94 19.37 -0.31 -8.29
N SER A 95 19.27 0.11 -7.03
CA SER A 95 20.31 -0.17 -6.06
C SER A 95 20.45 -1.68 -6.02
N LYS A 96 21.60 -2.23 -6.42
CA LYS A 96 21.91 -3.67 -6.45
C LYS A 96 21.52 -4.31 -5.12
N LYS A 97 20.27 -4.76 -5.01
CA LYS A 97 19.73 -5.40 -3.82
C LYS A 97 20.31 -6.81 -3.84
N GLY A 98 21.16 -7.11 -2.86
CA GLY A 98 21.81 -8.42 -2.77
C GLY A 98 20.79 -9.56 -2.76
N LYS A 99 21.22 -10.77 -3.13
CA LYS A 99 20.40 -11.98 -3.10
C LYS A 99 19.74 -12.12 -1.73
N ARG A 100 18.41 -12.02 -1.69
CA ARG A 100 17.63 -12.13 -0.44
C ARG A 100 17.79 -13.54 0.13
N SER A 101 17.99 -13.64 1.45
CA SER A 101 18.12 -14.94 2.12
C SER A 101 16.78 -15.67 2.16
N ASP A 102 16.80 -17.00 2.23
CA ASP A 102 15.57 -17.79 2.38
C ASP A 102 14.83 -17.48 3.69
N PHE A 103 15.56 -17.07 4.73
CA PHE A 103 14.99 -16.55 5.96
C PHE A 103 14.18 -15.27 5.71
N GLU A 104 14.72 -14.28 4.98
CA GLU A 104 13.97 -13.06 4.65
C GLU A 104 12.73 -13.36 3.80
N LYS A 105 12.78 -14.33 2.89
CA LYS A 105 11.60 -14.75 2.10
C LYS A 105 10.50 -15.28 3.00
N LYS A 106 10.82 -16.26 3.86
CA LYS A 106 9.88 -16.83 4.83
C LYS A 106 9.33 -15.78 5.79
N LEU A 107 10.17 -14.85 6.23
CA LEU A 107 9.76 -13.76 7.11
C LEU A 107 8.79 -12.79 6.40
N GLY A 108 9.05 -12.47 5.13
CA GLY A 108 8.13 -11.64 4.34
C GLY A 108 6.81 -12.34 4.06
N GLU A 109 6.82 -13.63 3.71
CA GLU A 109 5.61 -14.45 3.57
C GLU A 109 4.80 -14.49 4.87
N PHE A 110 5.47 -14.63 6.02
CA PHE A 110 4.83 -14.58 7.33
C PHE A 110 4.09 -13.25 7.55
N PHE A 111 4.74 -12.10 7.31
CA PHE A 111 4.08 -10.80 7.46
C PHE A 111 2.96 -10.55 6.46
N LYS A 112 3.10 -11.03 5.21
CA LYS A 112 2.00 -11.00 4.24
C LYS A 112 0.79 -11.78 4.73
N ASN A 113 1.01 -13.03 5.19
CA ASN A 113 -0.06 -13.87 5.72
C ASN A 113 -0.74 -13.23 6.94
N GLN A 114 -0.01 -12.51 7.79
CA GLN A 114 -0.58 -11.78 8.92
C GLN A 114 -1.58 -10.70 8.47
N ILE A 115 -1.30 -9.98 7.38
CA ILE A 115 -2.22 -8.98 6.81
C ILE A 115 -3.43 -9.68 6.17
N GLU A 116 -3.20 -10.73 5.38
CA GLU A 116 -4.25 -11.43 4.64
C GLU A 116 -5.26 -12.16 5.55
N SER A 117 -4.76 -12.73 6.65
CA SER A 117 -5.54 -13.51 7.62
C SER A 117 -6.06 -12.70 8.81
N ASP A 118 -5.80 -11.39 8.85
CA ASP A 118 -6.32 -10.53 9.91
C ASP A 118 -7.86 -10.61 9.95
N THR A 119 -8.41 -10.84 11.15
CA THR A 119 -9.85 -11.03 11.39
C THR A 119 -10.55 -9.77 11.86
N SER A 120 -9.80 -8.68 12.07
CA SER A 120 -10.36 -7.41 12.49
C SER A 120 -11.23 -6.80 11.37
N PRO A 121 -12.33 -6.11 11.72
CA PRO A 121 -13.18 -5.47 10.72
C PRO A 121 -12.45 -4.36 9.95
N ALA A 122 -11.66 -3.53 10.64
CA ALA A 122 -11.00 -2.39 10.01
C ALA A 122 -9.76 -2.80 9.19
N TYR A 123 -8.85 -3.58 9.77
CA TYR A 123 -7.60 -3.95 9.10
C TYR A 123 -7.77 -5.17 8.20
N GLY A 124 -8.47 -6.20 8.67
CA GLY A 124 -8.68 -7.44 7.93
C GLY A 124 -9.73 -7.33 6.81
N ASP A 125 -11.00 -7.05 7.15
CA ASP A 125 -12.06 -6.94 6.15
C ASP A 125 -11.84 -5.74 5.21
N GLY A 126 -11.31 -4.64 5.77
CA GLY A 126 -10.87 -3.47 5.02
C GLY A 126 -9.78 -3.82 4.00
N PHE A 127 -8.75 -4.56 4.40
CA PHE A 127 -7.71 -5.05 3.48
C PHE A 127 -8.31 -5.90 2.38
N ARG A 128 -9.13 -6.91 2.70
CA ARG A 128 -9.72 -7.80 1.69
C ARG A 128 -10.54 -7.03 0.65
N SER A 129 -11.37 -6.10 1.12
CA SER A 129 -12.20 -5.25 0.25
C SER A 129 -11.33 -4.32 -0.62
N GLY A 130 -10.35 -3.65 -0.02
CA GLY A 130 -9.43 -2.76 -0.71
C GLY A 130 -8.53 -3.49 -1.71
N TYR A 131 -8.01 -4.65 -1.34
CA TYR A 131 -7.16 -5.47 -2.19
C TYR A 131 -7.93 -5.97 -3.41
N GLN A 132 -9.16 -6.45 -3.22
CA GLN A 132 -10.05 -6.83 -4.33
C GLN A 132 -10.33 -5.65 -5.27
N ALA A 133 -10.59 -4.46 -4.73
CA ALA A 133 -10.78 -3.25 -5.53
C ALA A 133 -9.52 -2.88 -6.33
N VAL A 134 -8.35 -2.90 -5.69
CA VAL A 134 -7.07 -2.59 -6.35
C VAL A 134 -6.71 -3.62 -7.42
N LEU A 135 -6.97 -4.90 -7.20
CA LEU A 135 -6.79 -5.95 -8.22
C LEU A 135 -7.69 -5.72 -9.44
N LYS A 136 -8.95 -5.32 -9.21
CA LYS A 136 -9.94 -5.13 -10.28
C LYS A 136 -9.77 -3.83 -11.05
N TYR A 137 -9.44 -2.73 -10.38
CA TYR A 137 -9.47 -1.38 -10.93
C TYR A 137 -8.11 -0.66 -10.97
N GLY A 138 -7.10 -1.24 -10.32
CA GLY A 138 -5.80 -0.60 -10.08
C GLY A 138 -5.83 0.36 -8.90
N LEU A 139 -4.64 0.63 -8.33
CA LEU A 139 -4.48 1.48 -7.15
C LEU A 139 -5.01 2.90 -7.39
N LYS A 140 -4.60 3.53 -8.49
CA LYS A 140 -4.97 4.92 -8.80
C LYS A 140 -6.50 5.08 -8.91
N SER A 141 -7.16 4.25 -9.69
CA SER A 141 -8.62 4.33 -9.89
C SER A 141 -9.38 4.07 -8.59
N THR A 142 -8.90 3.13 -7.77
CA THR A 142 -9.46 2.85 -6.45
C THR A 142 -9.37 4.06 -5.54
N LEU A 143 -8.20 4.72 -5.50
CA LEU A 143 -7.97 5.95 -4.74
C LEU A 143 -8.84 7.11 -5.22
N ASP A 144 -8.90 7.33 -6.54
CA ASP A 144 -9.75 8.37 -7.13
C ASP A 144 -11.23 8.13 -6.74
N HIS A 145 -11.70 6.88 -6.72
CA HIS A 145 -13.04 6.54 -6.27
C HIS A 145 -13.24 6.82 -4.78
N ILE A 146 -12.34 6.35 -3.90
CA ILE A 146 -12.40 6.62 -2.46
C ILE A 146 -12.42 8.13 -2.18
N HIS A 147 -11.67 8.92 -2.95
CA HIS A 147 -11.65 10.38 -2.80
C HIS A 147 -13.02 11.01 -3.07
N LEU A 148 -13.76 10.46 -4.02
CA LEU A 148 -15.07 10.96 -4.44
C LEU A 148 -16.22 10.44 -3.57
N THR A 149 -16.17 9.18 -3.15
CA THR A 149 -17.31 8.48 -2.50
C THR A 149 -17.08 8.15 -1.04
N GLY A 150 -15.82 8.11 -0.59
CA GLY A 150 -15.45 7.67 0.76
C GLY A 150 -15.53 6.15 0.98
N THR A 151 -15.75 5.36 -0.07
CA THR A 151 -15.90 3.89 0.01
C THR A 151 -15.00 3.19 -1.01
N PHE A 152 -14.78 1.88 -0.86
CA PHE A 152 -14.18 1.08 -1.93
C PHE A 152 -15.16 0.92 -3.11
N PRO A 153 -14.65 0.86 -4.36
CA PRO A 153 -15.46 0.51 -5.51
C PRO A 153 -15.84 -0.98 -5.49
N CYS A 154 -17.11 -1.30 -5.74
CA CYS A 154 -17.62 -2.66 -5.90
C CYS A 154 -17.34 -3.21 -7.32
#